data_AF-A0A1L9VAA7-F1
#
_entry.id   AF-A0A1L9VAA7-F1
#
_cell.length_a   1.000
_cell.length_b   1.000
_cell.length_c   1.000
_cell.angle_alpha   90.00
_cell.angle_beta   90.00
_cell.angle_gamma   90.00
#
_symmetry.space_group_name_H-M   'P 1'
#
loop_
_entity.id
_entity.type
_entity.pdbx_description
1 polymer ?
#
loop_
_entity_poly.entity_id
_entity_poly.type
_entity_poly.pdbx_seq_one_letter_code
_entity_poly.pdbx_strand_id
1 'polypeptide(L)' 'MMTLFHVTGAYIYVDPDGTALAVEDVFSKLQAARKHYEEAGLGASFADQFVR' A
#
# COMPACT_ATOMS: atom_id res chain seq x y z
N MET A 1 -11.51 -10.29 11.18
CA MET A 1 -10.24 -10.42 11.94
C MET A 1 -9.53 -9.07 11.88
N MET A 2 -8.91 -8.62 12.97
CA MET A 2 -8.08 -7.40 13.00
C MET A 2 -6.68 -7.79 13.44
N THR A 3 -5.66 -7.38 12.67
CA THR A 3 -4.25 -7.70 12.91
C THR A 3 -3.40 -6.46 12.73
N LEU A 4 -2.46 -6.23 13.64
CA LEU A 4 -1.44 -5.19 13.50
C LEU A 4 -0.25 -5.76 12.72
N PHE A 5 0.15 -5.09 11.64
CA PHE A 5 1.33 -5.44 10.87
C PHE A 5 2.38 -4.34 10.97
N HIS A 6 3.63 -4.72 11.23
CA HIS A 6 4.80 -3.88 10.96
C HIS A 6 5.51 -4.43 9.73
N VAL A 7 5.30 -3.79 8.59
CA VAL A 7 5.79 -4.26 7.29
C VAL A 7 7.06 -3.51 6.95
N THR A 8 8.10 -4.24 6.55
CA THR A 8 9.35 -3.67 6.03
C THR A 8 9.57 -4.16 4.60
N GLY A 9 9.99 -3.26 3.71
CA GLY A 9 10.23 -3.58 2.30
C GLY A 9 8.97 -3.62 1.43
N ALA A 10 9.14 -4.17 0.23
CA ALA A 10 8.09 -4.29 -0.78
C ALA A 10 7.45 -5.68 -0.78
N TYR A 11 6.25 -5.77 -1.34
CA TYR A 11 5.61 -7.04 -1.66
C TYR A 11 6.05 -7.47 -3.06
N ILE A 12 6.59 -8.67 -3.17
CA ILE A 12 6.90 -9.31 -4.44
C ILE A 12 5.85 -10.38 -4.65
N TYR A 13 4.96 -10.17 -5.62
CA TYR A 13 3.99 -11.17 -6.02
C TYR A 13 4.70 -12.22 -6.86
N VAL A 14 4.45 -13.49 -6.56
CA VAL A 14 5.07 -14.62 -7.25
C VAL A 14 4.02 -15.58 -7.78
N ASP A 15 4.34 -16.29 -8.86
CA ASP A 15 3.58 -17.46 -9.28
C ASP A 15 3.86 -18.67 -8.35
N PRO A 16 3.15 -19.80 -8.53
CA PRO A 16 3.38 -21.00 -7.71
C PRO A 16 4.79 -21.60 -7.79
N ASP A 17 5.53 -21.31 -8.86
CA ASP A 17 6.90 -21.77 -9.09
C ASP A 17 7.95 -20.78 -8.53
N GLY A 18 7.50 -19.67 -7.93
CA GLY A 18 8.35 -18.65 -7.30
C GLY A 18 8.85 -17.55 -8.25
N THR A 19 8.35 -17.50 -9.48
CA THR A 19 8.71 -16.45 -10.44
C THR A 19 8.07 -15.14 -10.03
N ALA A 20 8.88 -14.07 -9.93
CA ALA A 20 8.37 -12.74 -9.62
C ALA A 20 7.50 -12.18 -10.77
N LEU A 21 6.29 -11.77 -10.44
CA LEU A 21 5.29 -11.25 -11.36
C LEU A 21 5.11 -9.73 -11.23
N ALA A 22 5.18 -9.21 -10.01
CA ALA A 22 4.95 -7.79 -9.73
C ALA A 22 5.57 -7.36 -8.41
N VAL A 23 5.77 -6.05 -8.26
CA VAL A 23 6.25 -5.41 -7.03
C VAL A 23 5.28 -4.33 -6.57
N GLU A 24 4.91 -4.36 -5.30
CA GLU A 24 4.18 -3.28 -4.63
C GLU A 24 4.99 -2.75 -3.45
N ASP A 25 5.45 -1.50 -3.57
CA ASP A 25 6.27 -0.83 -2.58
C ASP A 25 5.46 0.22 -1.77
N VAL A 26 6.16 1.00 -0.96
CA VAL A 26 5.56 2.06 -0.13
C VAL A 26 4.89 3.16 -0.96
N PHE A 27 5.38 3.46 -2.16
CA PHE A 27 4.84 4.52 -2.99
C PHE A 27 3.54 4.09 -3.66
N SER A 28 3.49 2.87 -4.19
CA SER A 28 2.27 2.26 -4.72
C SER A 28 1.18 2.17 -3.65
N LYS A 29 1.54 1.76 -2.42
CA LYS A 29 0.62 1.73 -1.27
C LYS A 29 0.12 3.13 -0.89
N LEU A 30 1.01 4.12 -0.84
CA LEU A 30 0.63 5.49 -0.53
C LEU A 30 -0.31 6.06 -1.59
N GLN A 31 -0.06 5.78 -2.88
CA GLN A 31 -0.96 6.17 -3.96
C GLN A 31 -2.34 5.52 -3.82
N ALA A 32 -2.41 4.22 -3.51
CA ALA A 32 -3.68 3.53 -3.28
C ALA A 32 -4.45 4.12 -2.09
N ALA A 33 -3.76 4.44 -1.00
CA ALA A 33 -4.35 5.10 0.17
C ALA A 33 -4.89 6.49 -0.17
N ARG A 34 -4.11 7.32 -0.88
CA ARG A 34 -4.55 8.66 -1.33
C ARG A 34 -5.81 8.57 -2.20
N LYS A 35 -5.83 7.65 -3.18
CA LYS A 35 -6.99 7.42 -4.04
C LYS A 35 -8.22 7.04 -3.22
N HIS A 36 -8.07 6.12 -2.27
CA HIS A 36 -9.16 5.69 -1.41
C HIS A 36 -9.72 6.85 -0.57
N TYR A 37 -8.86 7.68 0.02
CA TYR A 37 -9.31 8.81 0.83
C TYR A 37 -9.97 9.92 0.02
N GLU A 38 -9.55 10.13 -1.24
CA GLU A 38 -10.24 11.02 -2.18
C GLU A 38 -11.66 10.52 -2.46
N GLU A 39 -11.81 9.24 -2.82
CA GLU A 39 -13.11 8.60 -3.11
C GLU A 39 -14.05 8.58 -1.90
N ALA A 40 -13.48 8.50 -0.69
CA ALA A 40 -14.22 8.55 0.57
C ALA A 40 -14.60 9.98 1.02
N GLY A 41 -14.17 11.03 0.29
CA GLY A 41 -14.48 12.43 0.61
C GLY A 41 -13.61 13.06 1.70
N LEU A 42 -12.51 12.40 2.09
CA LEU A 42 -11.53 12.93 3.06
C LEU A 42 -10.41 13.74 2.38
N GLY A 43 -10.27 13.60 1.06
CA GLY A 43 -9.24 14.25 0.25
C GLY A 43 -7.94 13.45 0.23
N ALA A 44 -7.27 13.44 -0.91
CA ALA A 44 -6.04 12.68 -1.13
C ALA A 44 -4.93 13.03 -0.13
N SER A 45 -4.80 14.30 0.27
CA SER A 45 -3.78 14.77 1.21
C SER A 45 -3.95 14.25 2.64
N PHE A 46 -5.10 13.66 2.97
CA PHE A 46 -5.33 13.06 4.29
C PHE A 46 -4.29 11.98 4.62
N ALA A 47 -3.83 11.21 3.63
CA ALA A 47 -2.82 10.17 3.84
C ALA A 47 -1.45 10.74 4.26
N ASP A 48 -1.15 11.99 3.89
CA ASP A 48 0.18 12.58 4.06
C ASP A 48 0.53 12.79 5.55
N GLN A 49 -0.49 12.91 6.42
CA GLN A 49 -0.29 13.08 7.86
C GLN A 49 0.40 11.87 8.54
N PHE A 50 0.37 10.70 7.88
CA PHE A 50 0.93 9.44 8.39
C PHE A 50 2.35 9.14 7.92
N VAL A 51 2.88 9.92 6.97
CA VAL A 51 4.25 9.74 6.43
C VAL A 51 5.28 10.27 7.43
N ARG A 52 6.34 9.52 7.70
CA ARG A 52 7.43 9.87 8.64
C ARG A 52 8.79 9.49 8.08
#